data_AF-A0A962MJH5-F1
#
_entry.id   AF-A0A962MJH5-F1
#
_cell.length_a   1.000
_cell.length_b   1.000
_cell.length_c   1.000
_cell.angle_alpha   90.00
_cell.angle_beta   90.00
_cell.angle_gamma   90.00
#
_symmetry.space_group_name_H-M   'P 1'
#
loop_
_entity.id
_entity.type
_entity.pdbx_description
1 polymer ?
#
loop_
_entity_poly.entity_id
_entity_poly.type
_entity_poly.pdbx_seq_one_letter_code
_entity_poly.pdbx_strand_id
1 'polypeptide(L)'
;EVLRRKHIEQGIQPPGFTPGPGRRVHSNYFDLAMLMDYWSDKRLNHHTEATTMLYAARECARIVLQEGLHQVFARHALASRALSTGLQAMGLSLFGDQRYKMPNVTGVVIPSNVQGEAVRHSLLNDFGIEIGTSFGPLHGKIWRIGTMGYACRKENVLICLNALETVLRQQGYRAPPGEGVDAALAVYRSAEAVS
;
A
#
# COMPACT_ATOMS: atom_id res chain seq x y z
N GLU A 1 5.80 29.56 -10.39
CA GLU A 1 6.05 29.07 -11.76
C GLU A 1 4.79 28.59 -12.48
N VAL A 2 4.01 27.69 -11.88
CA VAL A 2 2.76 27.11 -12.46
C VAL A 2 1.81 28.17 -13.03
N LEU A 3 1.51 29.22 -12.28
CA LEU A 3 0.56 30.26 -12.70
C LEU A 3 1.07 31.18 -13.83
N ARG A 4 2.39 31.19 -14.13
CA ARG A 4 2.96 32.07 -15.17
C ARG A 4 2.46 31.71 -16.56
N ARG A 5 2.25 30.42 -16.83
CA ARG A 5 1.78 29.88 -18.11
C ARG A 5 0.27 29.68 -18.13
N LYS A 6 -0.47 30.31 -17.20
CA LYS A 6 -1.90 30.08 -17.04
C LYS A 6 -2.66 30.48 -18.30
N HIS A 7 -3.37 29.52 -18.85
CA HIS A 7 -4.41 29.74 -19.84
C HIS A 7 -5.70 29.19 -19.25
N ILE A 8 -6.84 29.77 -19.63
CA ILE A 8 -8.15 29.24 -19.27
C ILE A 8 -8.81 28.81 -20.58
N GLU A 9 -9.48 27.66 -20.56
CA GLU A 9 -10.29 27.19 -21.68
C GLU A 9 -11.34 28.24 -22.06
N GLN A 10 -11.49 28.49 -23.37
CA GLN A 10 -12.30 29.59 -23.88
C GLN A 10 -13.73 29.62 -23.34
N GLY A 11 -14.37 28.45 -23.17
CA GLY A 11 -15.75 28.34 -22.67
C GLY A 11 -15.95 28.77 -21.20
N ILE A 12 -14.86 28.90 -20.43
CA ILE A 12 -14.90 29.23 -19.00
C ILE A 12 -13.99 30.41 -18.64
N GLN A 13 -13.55 31.20 -19.62
CA GLN A 13 -12.75 32.40 -19.37
C GLN A 13 -13.58 33.48 -18.66
N PRO A 14 -13.15 34.00 -17.49
CA PRO A 14 -13.81 35.13 -16.88
C PRO A 14 -13.56 36.41 -17.69
N PRO A 15 -14.47 37.40 -17.66
CA PRO A 15 -14.29 38.68 -18.32
C PRO A 15 -12.97 39.36 -17.91
N GLY A 16 -12.25 39.91 -18.89
CA GLY A 16 -10.97 40.59 -18.65
C GLY A 16 -9.78 39.66 -18.36
N PHE A 17 -9.94 38.33 -18.48
CA PHE A 17 -8.83 37.41 -18.34
C PHE A 17 -7.76 37.64 -19.41
N THR A 18 -6.51 37.82 -18.99
CA THR A 18 -5.36 37.89 -19.88
C THR A 18 -4.53 36.61 -19.72
N PRO A 19 -4.29 35.84 -20.81
CA PRO A 19 -3.48 34.63 -20.72
C PRO A 19 -2.04 34.96 -20.32
N GLY A 20 -1.44 34.09 -19.51
CA GLY A 20 -0.05 34.21 -19.11
C GLY A 20 0.91 33.98 -20.29
N PRO A 21 2.14 34.54 -20.23
CA PRO A 21 3.11 34.37 -21.30
C PRO A 21 3.58 32.91 -21.45
N GLY A 22 3.84 32.51 -22.70
CA GLY A 22 4.43 31.21 -23.04
C GLY A 22 3.43 30.17 -23.55
N ARG A 23 3.89 28.92 -23.69
CA ARG A 23 3.06 27.83 -24.25
C ARG A 23 1.97 27.40 -23.26
N ARG A 24 0.74 27.26 -23.75
CA ARG A 24 -0.37 26.60 -23.06
C ARG A 24 0.02 25.19 -22.58
N VAL A 25 -0.55 24.73 -21.47
CA VAL A 25 -0.43 23.35 -21.01
C VAL A 25 -1.21 22.46 -21.98
N HIS A 26 -0.58 21.40 -22.50
CA HIS A 26 -1.16 20.57 -23.58
C HIS A 26 -2.20 19.55 -23.10
N SER A 27 -2.53 19.55 -21.82
CA SER A 27 -3.65 18.79 -21.26
C SER A 27 -4.58 19.77 -20.55
N ASN A 28 -5.83 19.86 -20.99
CA ASN A 28 -6.85 20.65 -20.31
C ASN A 28 -7.10 20.09 -18.91
N TYR A 29 -7.42 18.79 -18.84
CA TYR A 29 -7.76 18.10 -17.60
C TYR A 29 -6.64 18.12 -16.55
N PHE A 30 -5.37 18.05 -16.99
CA PHE A 30 -4.20 18.14 -16.10
C PHE A 30 -3.57 19.54 -16.02
N ASP A 31 -4.27 20.59 -16.46
CA ASP A 31 -3.80 21.97 -16.24
C ASP A 31 -3.97 22.35 -14.76
N LEU A 32 -2.86 22.26 -14.02
CA LEU A 32 -2.83 22.60 -12.60
C LEU A 32 -3.22 24.06 -12.32
N ALA A 33 -3.01 24.99 -13.26
CA ALA A 33 -3.42 26.37 -13.05
C ALA A 33 -4.95 26.53 -13.07
N MET A 34 -5.65 25.75 -13.91
CA MET A 34 -7.11 25.69 -13.92
C MET A 34 -7.65 24.93 -12.70
N LEU A 35 -7.00 23.82 -12.30
CA LEU A 35 -7.36 23.08 -11.09
C LEU A 35 -7.20 23.92 -9.81
N MET A 36 -6.11 24.70 -9.68
CA MET A 36 -5.92 25.60 -8.55
C MET A 36 -7.02 26.67 -8.46
N ASP A 37 -7.44 27.21 -9.61
CA ASP A 37 -8.55 28.16 -9.66
C ASP A 37 -9.88 27.50 -9.27
N TYR A 38 -10.13 26.25 -9.69
CA TYR A 38 -11.29 25.45 -9.29
C TYR A 38 -11.35 25.23 -7.76
N TRP A 39 -10.21 24.87 -7.15
CA TRP A 39 -10.08 24.63 -5.70
C TRP A 39 -9.97 25.90 -4.85
N SER A 40 -10.00 27.09 -5.46
CA SER A 40 -9.98 28.39 -4.77
C SER A 40 -11.36 29.02 -4.64
N ASP A 41 -11.45 30.19 -4.00
CA ASP A 41 -12.68 30.97 -3.90
C ASP A 41 -13.24 31.44 -5.25
N LYS A 42 -12.42 31.38 -6.32
CA LYS A 42 -12.89 31.70 -7.69
C LYS A 42 -13.88 30.68 -8.24
N ARG A 43 -13.79 29.42 -7.78
CA ARG A 43 -14.67 28.31 -8.21
C ARG A 43 -14.79 28.20 -9.74
N LEU A 44 -13.68 28.38 -10.46
CA LEU A 44 -13.64 28.25 -11.93
C LEU A 44 -14.19 26.88 -12.32
N ASN A 45 -15.24 26.81 -13.14
CA ASN A 45 -15.93 25.57 -13.49
C ASN A 45 -15.12 24.66 -14.45
N HIS A 46 -14.00 24.12 -13.97
CA HIS A 46 -13.06 23.33 -14.77
C HIS A 46 -13.58 21.93 -15.09
N HIS A 47 -14.19 21.26 -14.11
CA HIS A 47 -14.79 19.93 -14.26
C HIS A 47 -15.78 19.69 -13.13
N THR A 48 -16.66 18.71 -13.31
CA THR A 48 -17.47 18.18 -12.22
C THR A 48 -16.58 17.29 -11.37
N GLU A 49 -16.27 17.73 -10.14
CA GLU A 49 -15.49 16.93 -9.19
C GLU A 49 -16.17 15.60 -8.88
N ALA A 50 -15.36 14.59 -8.59
CA ALA A 50 -15.85 13.26 -8.28
C ALA A 50 -16.43 13.23 -6.86
N THR A 51 -17.67 13.68 -6.68
CA THR A 51 -18.33 13.89 -5.38
C THR A 51 -18.12 12.74 -4.39
N THR A 52 -18.40 11.50 -4.81
CA THR A 52 -18.25 10.32 -3.95
C THR A 52 -16.77 10.05 -3.60
N MET A 53 -15.86 10.25 -4.54
CA MET A 53 -14.42 10.06 -4.30
C MET A 53 -13.86 11.15 -3.38
N LEU A 54 -14.40 12.37 -3.43
CA LEU A 54 -14.05 13.42 -2.49
C LEU A 54 -14.48 13.07 -1.06
N TYR A 55 -15.68 12.49 -0.87
CA TYR A 55 -16.11 11.98 0.43
C TYR A 55 -15.19 10.86 0.93
N ALA A 56 -14.83 9.91 0.06
CA ALA A 56 -13.90 8.85 0.43
C ALA A 56 -12.52 9.39 0.82
N ALA A 57 -11.95 10.30 0.03
CA ALA A 57 -10.65 10.93 0.32
C ALA A 57 -10.67 11.70 1.65
N ARG A 58 -11.75 12.45 1.90
CA ARG A 58 -11.98 13.16 3.16
C ARG A 58 -12.00 12.20 4.35
N GLU A 59 -12.74 11.10 4.25
CA GLU A 59 -12.85 10.12 5.33
C GLU A 59 -11.53 9.38 5.57
N CYS A 60 -10.81 9.01 4.52
CA CYS A 60 -9.47 8.42 4.64
C CYS A 60 -8.52 9.34 5.42
N ALA A 61 -8.46 10.63 5.06
CA ALA A 61 -7.62 11.59 5.77
C ALA A 61 -8.06 11.78 7.22
N ARG A 62 -9.39 11.89 7.46
CA ARG A 62 -9.96 12.05 8.80
C ARG A 62 -9.61 10.88 9.71
N ILE A 63 -9.78 9.63 9.26
CA ILE A 63 -9.48 8.43 10.05
C ILE A 63 -7.98 8.36 10.40
N VAL A 64 -7.10 8.62 9.43
CA VAL A 64 -5.64 8.63 9.65
C VAL A 64 -5.24 9.70 10.67
N LEU A 65 -5.80 10.90 10.58
CA LEU A 65 -5.50 12.00 11.50
C LEU A 65 -6.12 11.78 12.90
N GLN A 66 -7.23 11.05 13.00
CA GLN A 66 -7.82 10.67 14.29
C GLN A 66 -6.97 9.65 15.06
N GLU A 67 -6.39 8.67 14.35
CA GLU A 67 -5.40 7.77 14.96
C GLU A 67 -4.10 8.52 15.31
N GLY A 68 -3.70 9.46 14.44
CA GLY A 68 -2.48 10.26 14.56
C GLY A 68 -1.33 9.67 13.75
N LEU A 69 -0.62 10.50 12.99
CA LEU A 69 0.39 10.05 12.02
C LEU A 69 1.50 9.20 12.65
N HIS A 70 2.01 9.61 13.82
CA HIS A 70 3.04 8.83 14.53
C HIS A 70 2.54 7.44 14.92
N GLN A 71 1.29 7.31 15.35
CA GLN A 71 0.69 6.03 15.72
C GLN A 71 0.46 5.15 14.49
N VAL A 72 0.00 5.74 13.39
CA VAL A 72 -0.12 5.05 12.10
C VAL A 72 1.25 4.49 11.68
N PHE A 73 2.32 5.29 11.74
CA PHE A 73 3.66 4.83 11.39
C PHE A 73 4.17 3.74 12.34
N ALA A 74 3.96 3.89 13.64
CA ALA A 74 4.33 2.89 14.64
C ALA A 74 3.60 1.56 14.43
N ARG A 75 2.30 1.60 14.13
CA ARG A 75 1.48 0.41 13.82
C ARG A 75 2.00 -0.32 12.58
N HIS A 76 2.32 0.40 11.50
CA HIS A 76 2.90 -0.20 10.29
C HIS A 76 4.28 -0.81 10.57
N ALA A 77 5.14 -0.11 11.33
CA ALA A 77 6.44 -0.64 11.72
C ALA A 77 6.32 -1.91 12.57
N LEU A 78 5.39 -1.94 13.52
CA LEU A 78 5.12 -3.11 14.36
C LEU A 78 4.63 -4.31 13.53
N ALA A 79 3.64 -4.10 12.68
CA ALA A 79 3.13 -5.15 11.79
C ALA A 79 4.22 -5.67 10.84
N SER A 80 5.07 -4.78 10.31
CA SER A 80 6.22 -5.14 9.48
C SER A 80 7.17 -6.09 10.21
N ARG A 81 7.52 -5.74 11.46
CA ARG A 81 8.43 -6.56 12.30
C ARG A 81 7.80 -7.90 12.62
N ALA A 82 6.53 -7.92 13.03
CA ALA A 82 5.82 -9.16 13.36
C ALA A 82 5.73 -10.09 12.13
N LEU A 83 5.31 -9.58 10.97
CA LEU A 83 5.26 -10.35 9.74
C LEU A 83 6.65 -10.87 9.33
N SER A 84 7.67 -10.02 9.37
CA SER A 84 9.04 -10.40 9.00
C SER A 84 9.59 -11.50 9.91
N THR A 85 9.38 -11.35 11.22
CA THR A 85 9.82 -12.34 12.21
C THR A 85 9.10 -13.67 12.01
N GLY A 86 7.78 -13.64 11.76
CA GLY A 86 7.01 -14.85 11.48
C GLY A 86 7.46 -15.56 10.20
N LEU A 87 7.71 -14.82 9.11
CA LEU A 87 8.21 -15.38 7.86
C LEU A 87 9.60 -16.01 8.03
N GLN A 88 10.49 -15.35 8.78
CA GLN A 88 11.83 -15.87 9.07
C GLN A 88 11.77 -17.13 9.94
N ALA A 89 10.86 -17.18 10.93
CA ALA A 89 10.63 -18.38 11.74
C ALA A 89 10.07 -19.56 10.91
N MET A 90 9.33 -19.29 9.82
CA MET A 90 8.97 -20.32 8.83
C MET A 90 10.14 -20.79 7.95
N GLY A 91 11.35 -20.24 8.15
CA GLY A 91 12.53 -20.52 7.33
C GLY A 91 12.57 -19.78 6.00
N LEU A 92 11.69 -18.79 5.77
CA LEU A 92 11.67 -18.03 4.52
C LEU A 92 12.70 -16.89 4.55
N SER A 93 13.31 -16.64 3.39
CA SER A 93 14.23 -15.52 3.21
C SER A 93 13.50 -14.27 2.74
N LEU A 94 13.86 -13.10 3.29
CA LEU A 94 13.32 -11.82 2.87
C LEU A 94 14.18 -11.21 1.75
N PHE A 95 13.53 -10.60 0.77
CA PHE A 95 14.21 -9.99 -0.37
C PHE A 95 14.67 -8.54 -0.06
N GLY A 96 15.86 -8.18 -0.56
CA GLY A 96 16.42 -6.83 -0.50
C GLY A 96 17.21 -6.52 0.77
N ASP A 97 17.77 -5.32 0.84
CA ASP A 97 18.47 -4.82 2.03
C ASP A 97 17.46 -4.43 3.11
N GLN A 98 17.46 -5.19 4.20
CA GLN A 98 16.48 -5.03 5.27
C GLN A 98 16.64 -3.69 6.03
N ARG A 99 17.79 -3.01 5.92
CA ARG A 99 18.02 -1.69 6.53
C ARG A 99 17.18 -0.59 5.90
N TYR A 100 16.79 -0.75 4.63
CA TYR A 100 16.03 0.24 3.86
C TYR A 100 14.64 -0.28 3.46
N LYS A 101 14.19 -1.37 4.10
CA LYS A 101 12.90 -1.99 3.79
C LYS A 101 11.75 -1.04 4.14
N MET A 102 10.78 -0.92 3.23
CA MET A 102 9.53 -0.24 3.52
C MET A 102 8.77 -0.96 4.64
N PRO A 103 8.16 -0.24 5.59
CA PRO A 103 7.42 -0.88 6.69
C PRO A 103 6.14 -1.59 6.21
N ASN A 104 5.52 -1.12 5.14
CA ASN A 104 4.20 -1.58 4.70
C ASN A 104 4.22 -2.70 3.64
N VAL A 105 5.40 -3.17 3.20
CA VAL A 105 5.56 -4.27 2.23
C VAL A 105 6.73 -5.15 2.61
N THR A 106 6.53 -6.46 2.60
CA THR A 106 7.60 -7.44 2.79
C THR A 106 7.76 -8.29 1.53
N GLY A 107 8.95 -8.25 0.92
CA GLY A 107 9.33 -9.14 -0.18
C GLY A 107 9.82 -10.47 0.38
N VAL A 108 9.28 -11.57 -0.12
CA VAL A 108 9.57 -12.93 0.37
C VAL A 108 10.11 -13.76 -0.79
N VAL A 109 11.30 -14.32 -0.64
CA VAL A 109 11.90 -15.20 -1.66
C VAL A 109 11.11 -16.50 -1.71
N ILE A 110 10.71 -16.89 -2.92
CA ILE A 110 10.00 -18.14 -3.17
C ILE A 110 11.01 -19.29 -3.05
N PRO A 111 10.79 -20.27 -2.16
CA PRO A 111 11.67 -21.43 -2.06
C PRO A 111 11.75 -22.16 -3.40
N SER A 112 12.94 -22.65 -3.77
CA SER A 112 13.18 -23.28 -5.08
C SER A 112 12.35 -24.55 -5.30
N ASN A 113 11.90 -25.19 -4.23
CA ASN A 113 11.06 -26.39 -4.26
C ASN A 113 9.55 -26.09 -4.24
N VAL A 114 9.13 -24.82 -4.39
CA VAL A 114 7.73 -24.39 -4.31
C VAL A 114 7.30 -23.71 -5.61
N GLN A 115 6.10 -24.04 -6.10
CA GLN A 115 5.50 -23.35 -7.24
C GLN A 115 4.82 -22.05 -6.78
N GLY A 116 5.47 -20.92 -7.08
CA GLY A 116 5.07 -19.57 -6.66
C GLY A 116 3.60 -19.21 -6.89
N GLU A 117 3.12 -19.44 -8.10
CA GLU A 117 1.75 -19.11 -8.50
C GLU A 117 0.72 -20.07 -7.90
N ALA A 118 1.05 -21.36 -7.74
CA ALA A 118 0.17 -22.33 -7.10
C ALA A 118 -0.12 -21.92 -5.65
N VAL A 119 0.90 -21.48 -4.89
CA VAL A 119 0.72 -20.96 -3.53
C VAL A 119 -0.22 -19.76 -3.52
N ARG A 120 -0.01 -18.80 -4.42
CA ARG A 120 -0.85 -17.59 -4.52
C ARG A 120 -2.30 -17.94 -4.84
N HIS A 121 -2.52 -18.89 -5.75
CA HIS A 121 -3.86 -19.37 -6.10
C HIS A 121 -4.55 -20.08 -4.93
N SER A 122 -3.86 -20.98 -4.21
CA SER A 122 -4.43 -21.64 -3.02
C SER A 122 -4.76 -20.64 -1.91
N LEU A 123 -3.89 -19.66 -1.65
CA LEU A 123 -4.20 -18.60 -0.68
C LEU A 123 -5.46 -17.82 -1.04
N LEU A 124 -5.63 -17.47 -2.32
CA LEU A 124 -6.81 -16.74 -2.78
C LEU A 124 -8.07 -17.61 -2.72
N ASN A 125 -8.01 -18.83 -3.23
CA ASN A 125 -9.18 -19.68 -3.42
C ASN A 125 -9.67 -20.35 -2.12
N ASP A 126 -8.73 -20.76 -1.25
CA ASP A 126 -9.07 -21.54 -0.05
C ASP A 126 -9.20 -20.65 1.19
N PHE A 127 -8.49 -19.51 1.23
CA PHE A 127 -8.47 -18.60 2.39
C PHE A 127 -9.02 -17.20 2.10
N GLY A 128 -9.29 -16.85 0.83
CA GLY A 128 -9.67 -15.49 0.46
C GLY A 128 -8.55 -14.47 0.67
N ILE A 129 -7.28 -14.91 0.66
CA ILE A 129 -6.11 -14.06 0.94
C ILE A 129 -5.35 -13.80 -0.35
N GLU A 130 -5.26 -12.54 -0.74
CA GLU A 130 -4.45 -12.12 -1.88
C GLU A 130 -3.05 -11.68 -1.43
N ILE A 131 -2.01 -12.26 -2.04
CA ILE A 131 -0.63 -11.78 -1.96
C ILE A 131 -0.14 -11.37 -3.34
N GLY A 132 0.75 -10.37 -3.41
CA GLY A 132 1.25 -9.87 -4.68
C GLY A 132 2.27 -10.83 -5.30
N THR A 133 2.12 -11.10 -6.60
CA THR A 133 3.22 -11.60 -7.42
C THR A 133 4.19 -10.45 -7.76
N SER A 134 5.31 -10.80 -8.39
CA SER A 134 6.27 -9.84 -8.93
C SER A 134 6.23 -9.85 -10.46
N PHE A 135 6.56 -8.72 -11.05
CA PHE A 135 6.63 -8.56 -12.50
C PHE A 135 8.08 -8.29 -12.94
N GLY A 136 8.34 -8.44 -14.24
CA GLY A 136 9.67 -8.21 -14.80
C GLY A 136 10.72 -9.20 -14.25
N PRO A 137 11.95 -8.74 -13.96
CA PRO A 137 13.08 -9.63 -13.60
C PRO A 137 12.89 -10.48 -12.32
N LEU A 138 11.90 -10.14 -11.50
CA LEU A 138 11.59 -10.79 -10.22
C LEU A 138 10.36 -11.71 -10.31
N HIS A 139 9.72 -11.81 -11.47
CA HIS A 139 8.60 -12.72 -11.68
C HIS A 139 9.00 -14.17 -11.38
N GLY A 140 8.16 -14.87 -10.60
CA GLY A 140 8.44 -16.23 -10.14
C GLY A 140 9.55 -16.37 -9.09
N LYS A 141 10.16 -15.26 -8.62
CA LYS A 141 11.25 -15.30 -7.63
C LYS A 141 10.85 -14.83 -6.25
N ILE A 142 9.97 -13.83 -6.16
CA ILE A 142 9.52 -13.27 -4.87
C ILE A 142 8.02 -13.03 -4.86
N TRP A 143 7.40 -13.25 -3.71
CA TRP A 143 6.08 -12.71 -3.37
C TRP A 143 6.23 -11.35 -2.68
N ARG A 144 5.16 -10.55 -2.69
CA ARG A 144 5.04 -9.29 -1.96
C ARG A 144 3.82 -9.35 -1.05
N ILE A 145 4.07 -9.33 0.27
CA ILE A 145 3.01 -9.35 1.28
C ILE A 145 2.85 -7.93 1.84
N GLY A 146 1.67 -7.35 1.65
CA GLY A 146 1.35 -5.98 2.07
C GLY A 146 0.75 -5.94 3.47
N THR A 147 1.25 -5.03 4.30
CA THR A 147 0.66 -4.66 5.59
C THR A 147 0.34 -3.17 5.55
N MET A 148 -0.75 -2.81 4.87
CA MET A 148 -1.10 -1.43 4.54
C MET A 148 -2.44 -1.00 5.11
N GLY A 149 -2.55 0.26 5.55
CA GLY A 149 -3.83 0.93 5.82
C GLY A 149 -4.72 0.14 6.78
N TYR A 150 -5.94 -0.17 6.34
CA TYR A 150 -6.91 -0.96 7.10
C TYR A 150 -6.46 -2.42 7.30
N ALA A 151 -5.72 -3.00 6.35
CA ALA A 151 -5.26 -4.38 6.43
C ALA A 151 -4.08 -4.56 7.40
N CYS A 152 -3.40 -3.47 7.77
CA CYS A 152 -2.30 -3.46 8.74
C CYS A 152 -2.82 -3.64 10.17
N ARG A 153 -3.27 -4.86 10.47
CA ARG A 153 -3.85 -5.32 11.74
C ARG A 153 -3.21 -6.63 12.18
N LYS A 154 -3.15 -6.85 13.48
CA LYS A 154 -2.57 -8.06 14.11
C LYS A 154 -3.24 -9.32 13.57
N GLU A 155 -4.56 -9.34 13.52
CA GLU A 155 -5.36 -10.49 13.09
C GLU A 155 -5.01 -10.90 11.66
N ASN A 156 -4.94 -9.93 10.75
CA ASN A 156 -4.60 -10.19 9.34
C ASN A 156 -3.17 -10.72 9.18
N VAL A 157 -2.21 -10.22 9.95
CA VAL A 157 -0.84 -10.73 9.93
C VAL A 157 -0.80 -12.18 10.39
N LEU A 158 -1.47 -12.52 11.50
CA LEU A 158 -1.48 -13.88 12.04
C LEU A 158 -2.23 -14.86 11.12
N ILE A 159 -3.38 -14.45 10.56
CA ILE A 159 -4.15 -15.25 9.60
C ILE A 159 -3.33 -15.50 8.32
N CYS A 160 -2.67 -14.46 7.79
CA CYS A 160 -1.84 -14.57 6.59
C CYS A 160 -0.67 -15.54 6.80
N LEU A 161 0.03 -15.44 7.94
CA LEU A 161 1.11 -16.36 8.30
C LEU A 161 0.60 -17.81 8.37
N ASN A 162 -0.47 -18.06 9.12
CA ASN A 162 -1.04 -19.40 9.26
C ASN A 162 -1.47 -20.02 7.91
N ALA A 163 -2.15 -19.22 7.06
CA ALA A 163 -2.58 -19.65 5.74
C ALA A 163 -1.38 -19.95 4.82
N LEU A 164 -0.36 -19.08 4.82
CA LEU A 164 0.85 -19.28 4.03
C LEU A 164 1.58 -20.54 4.45
N GLU A 165 1.76 -20.76 5.75
CA GLU A 165 2.37 -21.97 6.29
C GLU A 165 1.62 -23.23 5.84
N THR A 166 0.29 -23.22 5.96
CA THR A 166 -0.58 -24.34 5.54
C THR A 166 -0.38 -24.67 4.07
N VAL A 167 -0.45 -23.66 3.19
CA VAL A 167 -0.31 -23.85 1.74
C VAL A 167 1.11 -24.27 1.37
N LEU A 168 2.14 -23.70 1.99
CA LEU A 168 3.53 -24.09 1.76
C LEU A 168 3.77 -25.57 2.11
N ARG A 169 3.22 -26.04 3.23
CA ARG A 169 3.31 -27.45 3.64
C ARG A 169 2.61 -28.39 2.66
N GLN A 170 1.44 -28.01 2.13
CA GLN A 170 0.75 -28.76 1.09
C GLN A 170 1.57 -28.85 -0.21
N GLN A 171 2.37 -27.84 -0.51
CA GLN A 171 3.31 -27.82 -1.64
C GLN A 171 4.65 -28.53 -1.35
N GLY A 172 4.78 -29.21 -0.20
CA GLY A 172 5.97 -29.98 0.16
C GLY A 172 7.11 -29.17 0.79
N TYR A 173 6.89 -27.89 1.12
CA TYR A 173 7.85 -27.11 1.89
C TYR A 173 7.75 -27.44 3.38
N ARG A 174 8.89 -27.68 4.04
CA ARG A 174 8.95 -28.09 5.45
C ARG A 174 8.94 -26.87 6.38
N ALA A 175 7.86 -26.10 6.38
CA ALA A 175 7.67 -25.04 7.37
C ALA A 175 7.46 -25.66 8.78
N PRO A 176 8.19 -25.21 9.81
CA PRO A 176 7.94 -25.63 11.20
C PRO A 176 6.51 -25.25 11.61
N PRO A 177 5.69 -26.21 12.07
CA PRO A 177 4.28 -25.93 12.32
C PRO A 177 4.09 -24.92 13.46
N GLY A 178 3.37 -23.83 13.20
CA GLY A 178 3.00 -22.80 14.17
C GLY A 178 4.08 -21.78 14.54
N GLU A 179 5.37 -22.06 14.26
CA GLU A 179 6.47 -21.18 14.69
C GLU A 179 6.36 -19.76 14.13
N GLY A 180 5.86 -19.61 12.90
CA GLY A 180 5.70 -18.30 12.29
C GLY A 180 4.66 -17.43 12.99
N VAL A 181 3.53 -18.04 13.38
CA VAL A 181 2.46 -17.35 14.12
C VAL A 181 2.93 -17.00 15.53
N ASP A 182 3.58 -17.95 16.22
CA ASP A 182 4.07 -17.75 17.59
C ASP A 182 5.13 -16.65 17.66
N ALA A 183 6.07 -16.65 16.72
CA ALA A 183 7.13 -15.62 16.66
C ALA A 183 6.54 -14.23 16.38
N ALA A 184 5.56 -14.12 15.47
CA ALA A 184 4.87 -12.86 15.21
C ALA A 184 4.07 -12.38 16.44
N LEU A 185 3.40 -13.29 17.14
CA LEU A 185 2.62 -12.97 18.34
C LEU A 185 3.52 -12.50 19.49
N ALA A 186 4.71 -13.08 19.64
CA ALA A 186 5.70 -12.64 20.62
C ALA A 186 6.14 -11.18 20.38
N VAL A 187 6.29 -10.76 19.12
CA VAL A 187 6.59 -9.36 18.77
C VAL A 187 5.47 -8.42 19.20
N TYR A 188 4.21 -8.79 18.97
CA TYR A 188 3.06 -7.99 19.42
C TYR A 188 2.99 -7.90 20.95
N ARG A 189 3.11 -9.03 21.65
CA ARG A 189 3.09 -9.06 23.13
C ARG A 189 4.19 -8.20 23.75
N SER A 190 5.39 -8.23 23.16
CA SER A 190 6.52 -7.42 23.63
C SER A 190 6.26 -5.93 23.46
N ALA A 191 5.59 -5.52 22.38
CA ALA A 191 5.22 -4.12 22.17
C ALA A 191 4.10 -3.66 23.11
N GLU A 192 3.11 -4.51 23.36
CA GLU A 192 2.00 -4.25 24.29
C GLU A 192 2.48 -4.15 25.76
N ALA A 193 3.58 -4.81 26.12
CA ALA A 193 4.16 -4.72 27.47
C ALA A 193 4.96 -3.43 27.73
N VAL A 194 5.32 -2.69 26.68
CA VAL A 194 6.15 -1.46 26.75
C VAL A 194 5.30 -0.19 26.55
N SER A 195 4.08 -0.33 26.04
CA SER A 195 3.09 0.74 25.86
C SER A 195 2.27 1.00 27.12
#